data_AF-A0A942LD56-F1
#
_entry.id   AF-A0A942LD56-F1
#
_cell.length_a   1.000
_cell.length_b   1.000
_cell.length_c   1.000
_cell.angle_alpha   90.00
_cell.angle_beta   90.00
_cell.angle_gamma   90.00
#
_symmetry.space_group_name_H-M   'P 1'
#
loop_
_entity.id
_entity.type
_entity.pdbx_description
1 polymer ?
#
loop_
_entity_poly.entity_id
_entity_poly.type
_entity_poly.pdbx_seq_one_letter_code
_entity_poly.pdbx_strand_id
1 'polypeptide(L)' 'MTVKSIFSAIEYFFTEVLFYPFDAIRSLDNWWIQNTVSGIFIIIALIATAYWLNQLTKHKKAANN' A
#
# COMPACT_ATOMS: atom_id res chain seq x y z
N MET A 1 21.15 7.64 26.30
CA MET A 1 20.17 6.99 25.40
C MET A 1 20.93 5.98 24.56
N THR A 2 20.58 4.69 24.65
CA THR A 2 21.28 3.64 23.89
C THR A 2 20.57 3.40 22.56
N VAL A 3 21.26 2.87 21.56
CA VAL A 3 20.66 2.57 20.25
C VAL A 3 19.42 1.68 20.38
N LYS A 4 19.45 0.74 21.33
CA LYS A 4 18.31 -0.13 21.65
C LYS A 4 17.05 0.66 22.04
N SER A 5 17.19 1.71 22.84
CA SER A 5 16.04 2.54 23.24
C SER A 5 15.42 3.33 22.07
N ILE A 6 16.23 3.72 21.09
CA ILE A 6 15.73 4.39 19.88
C ILE A 6 14.96 3.39 19.02
N PHE A 7 15.50 2.19 18.79
CA PHE A 7 14.81 1.15 18.03
C PHE A 7 13.53 0.67 18.71
N SER A 8 13.51 0.52 20.05
CA SER A 8 12.28 0.16 20.78
C SER A 8 11.21 1.25 20.73
N ALA A 9 11.60 2.53 20.73
CA ALA A 9 10.65 3.63 20.56
C ALA A 9 10.05 3.66 19.14
N ILE A 10 10.87 3.36 18.12
CA ILE A 10 10.41 3.23 16.73
C ILE A 10 9.46 2.04 16.62
N GLU A 11 9.83 0.87 17.15
CA GLU A 11 8.98 -0.32 17.18
C GLU A 11 7.60 0.01 17.77
N TYR A 12 7.57 0.55 18.99
CA TYR A 12 6.34 0.95 19.66
C TYR A 12 5.50 1.93 18.83
N PHE A 13 6.13 2.89 18.18
CA PHE A 13 5.42 3.83 17.31
C PHE A 13 4.76 3.14 16.12
N PHE A 14 5.46 2.22 15.45
CA PHE A 14 4.89 1.53 14.30
C PHE A 14 3.84 0.50 14.71
N THR A 15 4.09 -0.33 15.72
CA THR A 15 3.15 -1.39 16.13
C THR A 15 1.94 -0.85 16.88
N GLU A 16 2.13 0.02 17.87
CA GLU A 16 1.05 0.42 18.78
C GLU A 16 0.37 1.73 18.39
N VAL A 17 1.07 2.64 17.68
CA VAL A 17 0.53 3.97 17.35
C VAL A 17 0.08 4.05 15.90
N LEU A 18 0.98 3.80 14.96
CA LEU A 18 0.71 3.97 13.52
C LEU A 18 -0.23 2.90 12.98
N PHE A 19 -0.06 1.64 13.40
CA PHE A 19 -0.85 0.52 12.90
C PHE A 19 -2.08 0.16 13.75
N TYR A 20 -2.32 0.87 14.86
CA TYR A 20 -3.54 0.71 15.66
C TYR A 20 -4.86 0.72 14.84
N PRO A 21 -5.11 1.67 13.91
CA PRO A 21 -6.33 1.63 13.11
C PRO A 21 -6.37 0.42 12.16
N PHE A 22 -5.22 -0.07 11.70
CA PHE A 22 -5.15 -1.26 10.86
C PHE A 22 -5.49 -2.52 11.65
N ASP A 23 -5.01 -2.62 12.89
CA ASP A 23 -5.37 -3.73 13.80
C ASP A 23 -6.86 -3.71 14.17
N ALA A 24 -7.43 -2.52 14.37
CA ALA A 24 -8.87 -2.36 14.58
C ALA A 24 -9.68 -2.91 13.39
N ILE A 25 -9.31 -2.54 12.15
CA ILE A 25 -9.97 -3.04 10.93
C ILE A 25 -9.78 -4.56 10.78
N ARG A 26 -8.60 -5.08 11.10
CA ARG A 26 -8.27 -6.51 11.03
C ARG A 26 -9.09 -7.34 12.02
N SER A 27 -9.44 -6.79 13.17
CA SER A 27 -10.23 -7.49 14.19
C SER A 27 -11.71 -7.65 13.85
N LEU A 28 -12.23 -7.02 12.79
CA LEU A 28 -13.63 -7.12 12.39
C LEU A 28 -13.94 -8.46 11.73
N ASP A 29 -15.02 -9.16 12.06
CA ASP A 29 -15.33 -10.47 11.47
C ASP A 29 -15.68 -10.45 9.96
N ASN A 30 -15.98 -9.27 9.41
CA ASN A 30 -16.37 -9.15 8.00
C ASN A 30 -15.15 -9.17 7.08
N TRP A 31 -14.99 -10.28 6.35
CA TRP A 31 -13.94 -10.49 5.36
C TRP A 31 -13.80 -9.36 4.33
N TRP A 32 -14.90 -8.77 3.86
CA TRP A 32 -14.86 -7.68 2.87
C TRP A 32 -14.24 -6.41 3.45
N ILE A 33 -14.58 -6.08 4.71
CA ILE A 33 -14.10 -4.88 5.38
C ILE A 33 -12.61 -5.02 5.72
N GLN A 34 -12.20 -6.18 6.25
CA GLN A 34 -10.79 -6.47 6.53
C GLN A 34 -9.90 -6.29 5.29
N ASN A 35 -10.39 -6.69 4.11
CA ASN A 35 -9.62 -6.66 2.87
C ASN A 35 -9.80 -5.37 2.04
N THR A 36 -10.57 -4.39 2.53
CA THR A 36 -10.87 -3.17 1.76
C THR A 36 -9.61 -2.37 1.43
N VAL A 37 -8.66 -2.25 2.36
CA VAL A 37 -7.39 -1.54 2.14
C VAL A 37 -6.55 -2.23 1.06
N SER A 38 -6.42 -3.56 1.14
CA SER A 38 -5.73 -4.38 0.13
C SER A 38 -6.41 -4.26 -1.25
N GLY A 39 -7.75 -4.26 -1.27
CA GLY A 39 -8.53 -4.10 -2.50
C GLY A 39 -8.28 -2.74 -3.18
N ILE A 40 -8.26 -1.65 -2.42
CA ILE A 40 -7.94 -0.32 -2.93
C ILE A 40 -6.53 -0.29 -3.51
N PHE A 41 -5.54 -0.87 -2.82
CA PHE A 41 -4.16 -0.92 -3.30
C PHE A 41 -4.04 -1.67 -4.63
N ILE A 42 -4.71 -2.82 -4.77
CA ILE A 42 -4.72 -3.59 -6.02
C ILE A 42 -5.35 -2.77 -7.15
N ILE A 43 -6.47 -2.08 -6.91
CA ILE A 43 -7.12 -1.23 -7.93
C ILE A 43 -6.19 -0.13 -8.40
N ILE A 44 -5.50 0.56 -7.49
CA ILE A 44 -4.53 1.60 -7.84
C ILE A 44 -3.40 1.02 -8.69
N ALA A 45 -2.83 -0.11 -8.28
CA ALA A 45 -1.76 -0.77 -9.01
C ALA A 45 -2.20 -1.20 -10.42
N LEU A 46 -3.43 -1.69 -10.57
CA LEU A 46 -4.00 -2.05 -11.88
C LEU A 46 -4.15 -0.82 -12.78
N ILE A 47 -4.70 0.28 -12.27
CA ILE A 47 -4.86 1.53 -13.04
C ILE A 47 -3.49 2.08 -13.46
N ALA A 48 -2.53 2.12 -12.54
CA ALA A 48 -1.17 2.59 -12.82
C ALA A 48 -0.48 1.72 -13.89
N THR A 49 -0.62 0.40 -13.79
CA THR A 49 -0.07 -0.55 -14.77
C THR A 49 -0.73 -0.37 -16.14
N ALA A 50 -2.06 -0.24 -16.18
CA ALA A 50 -2.80 0.00 -17.43
C ALA A 50 -2.41 1.35 -18.07
N TYR A 51 -2.24 2.41 -17.27
CA TYR A 51 -1.73 3.69 -17.75
C TYR A 51 -0.34 3.52 -18.39
N TRP A 52 0.56 2.81 -17.71
CA TRP A 52 1.93 2.59 -18.20
C TRP A 52 1.97 1.83 -19.52
N LEU A 53 1.18 0.75 -19.65
CA LEU A 53 1.08 -0.03 -20.90
C LEU A 53 0.55 0.81 -22.07
N ASN A 54 -0.42 1.68 -21.80
CA ASN A 54 -0.93 2.62 -22.80
C ASN A 54 0.14 3.62 -23.25
N GLN A 55 0.95 4.13 -22.32
CA GLN A 55 2.06 5.03 -22.66
C GLN A 55 3.12 4.34 -23.51
N LEU A 56 3.53 3.11 -23.14
CA LEU A 56 4.48 2.32 -23.94
C LEU A 56 3.99 2.12 -25.38
N THR A 57 2.70 1.82 -25.55
CA THR A 57 2.09 1.65 -26.88
C THR A 57 2.09 2.96 -27.68
N LYS A 58 1.78 4.10 -27.05
CA LYS A 58 1.83 5.40 -27.71
C LYS A 58 3.23 5.76 -28.17
N HIS A 59 4.25 5.53 -27.34
CA HIS A 59 5.65 5.78 -27.71
C HIS A 59 6.11 4.86 -28.84
N LYS A 60 5.73 3.57 -28.82
CA LYS A 60 5.99 2.63 -29.92
C LYS A 60 5.35 3.09 -31.22
N LYS A 61 4.08 3.53 -31.17
CA LYS A 61 3.36 4.01 -32.36
C LYS A 61 3.99 5.30 -32.90
N ALA A 62 4.35 6.25 -32.04
CA ALA A 62 4.99 7.51 -32.43
C ALA A 62 6.35 7.31 -33.11
N ALA A 63 7.13 6.29 -32.72
CA ALA A 63 8.41 5.98 -33.33
C ALA A 63 8.30 5.30 -34.72
N ASN A 64 7.11 4.81 -35.09
CA ASN A 64 6.89 4.02 -36.31
C ASN A 64 6.07 4.76 -37.38
N ASN A 65 5.86 6.08 -37.21
CA ASN A 65 5.37 7.01 -38.24
C ASN A 65 6.42 8.11 -38.45
#